data_AF-A0A136LWP1-F1
#
_entry.id   AF-A0A136LWP1-F1
#
_cell.length_a   1.000
_cell.length_b   1.000
_cell.length_c   1.000
_cell.angle_alpha   90.00
_cell.angle_beta   90.00
_cell.angle_gamma   90.00
#
_symmetry.space_group_name_H-M   'P 1'
#
loop_
_entity.id
_entity.type
_entity.pdbx_description
1 polymer ?
#
loop_
_entity_poly.entity_id
_entity_poly.type
_entity_poly.pdbx_seq_one_letter_code
_entity_poly.pdbx_strand_id
1 'polypeptide(L)'
;MRKIAVKGVFTLLAVFALLHAGVFPVAAQESVLPDELARIIERFPGGAGLVDFVTDNIRLLITVMWIALVLASVIYAGIAAFKYVTSQGDAGKIEEAQKAVKAIWMGVAAFFVSIIGMVVIVAIAGGSLATTVYETCILASGSEGCDVCNEQGIVEGNLCEYCEDEYDIKAIRSEYQVDARCSN
;
A
#
# COMPACT_ATOMS: atom_id res chain seq x y z
N MET A 1 28.93 5.92 -21.68
CA MET A 1 28.17 5.81 -20.42
C MET A 1 26.73 6.34 -20.48
N ARG A 2 26.43 7.41 -21.24
CA ARG A 2 25.07 8.02 -21.34
C ARG A 2 23.93 7.08 -21.80
N LYS A 3 24.20 6.07 -22.64
CA LYS A 3 23.19 5.12 -23.15
C LYS A 3 22.80 4.02 -22.15
N ILE A 4 23.62 3.77 -21.12
CA ILE A 4 23.37 2.73 -20.12
C ILE A 4 22.49 3.30 -18.99
N ALA A 5 22.75 4.56 -18.58
CA ALA A 5 21.95 5.24 -17.56
C ALA A 5 20.48 5.46 -17.98
N VAL A 6 20.23 5.80 -19.25
CA VAL A 6 18.85 6.03 -19.74
C VAL A 6 18.04 4.74 -19.80
N LYS A 7 18.68 3.61 -20.17
CA LYS A 7 18.01 2.30 -20.19
C LYS A 7 17.67 1.82 -18.77
N GLY A 8 18.56 2.06 -17.81
CA GLY A 8 18.35 1.70 -16.40
C GLY A 8 17.22 2.49 -15.74
N VAL A 9 17.15 3.80 -15.97
CA VAL A 9 16.05 4.63 -15.43
C VAL A 9 14.71 4.24 -16.05
N PHE A 10 14.67 3.95 -17.35
CA PHE A 10 13.42 3.55 -18.01
C PHE A 10 12.93 2.15 -17.58
N THR A 11 13.84 1.21 -17.29
CA THR A 11 13.48 -0.09 -16.71
C THR A 11 13.00 0.05 -15.27
N LEU A 12 13.63 0.91 -14.46
CA LEU A 12 13.19 1.19 -13.10
C LEU A 12 11.82 1.87 -13.05
N LEU A 13 11.56 2.82 -13.96
CA LEU A 13 10.26 3.50 -14.07
C LEU A 13 9.16 2.57 -14.58
N ALA A 14 9.47 1.65 -15.50
CA ALA A 14 8.53 0.62 -15.96
C ALA A 14 8.22 -0.40 -14.86
N VAL A 15 9.21 -0.81 -14.07
CA VAL A 15 9.02 -1.69 -12.91
C VAL A 15 8.22 -0.95 -11.82
N PHE A 16 8.47 0.34 -11.58
CA PHE A 16 7.72 1.14 -10.63
C PHE A 16 6.26 1.37 -11.08
N ALA A 17 6.04 1.61 -12.38
CA ALA A 17 4.70 1.73 -12.96
C ALA A 17 3.94 0.39 -12.94
N LEU A 18 4.61 -0.74 -13.17
CA LEU A 18 4.03 -2.08 -13.04
C LEU A 18 3.74 -2.43 -11.57
N LEU A 19 4.60 -2.01 -10.65
CA LEU A 19 4.39 -2.17 -9.21
C LEU A 19 3.20 -1.32 -8.73
N HIS A 20 3.07 -0.07 -9.18
CA HIS A 20 1.95 0.81 -8.79
C HIS A 20 0.64 0.43 -9.46
N ALA A 21 0.67 -0.04 -10.71
CA ALA A 21 -0.51 -0.62 -11.36
C ALA A 21 -0.92 -1.98 -10.75
N GLY A 22 -0.10 -2.58 -9.88
CA GLY A 22 -0.42 -3.79 -9.12
C GLY A 22 -0.92 -3.54 -7.70
N VAL A 23 -0.87 -2.30 -7.19
CA VAL A 23 -1.48 -1.91 -5.91
C VAL A 23 -2.86 -1.32 -6.18
N PHE A 24 -3.76 -2.14 -6.71
CA PHE A 24 -5.18 -1.86 -6.54
C PHE A 24 -5.50 -2.02 -5.05
N PRO A 25 -6.44 -1.24 -4.48
CA PRO A 25 -7.14 -1.75 -3.30
C PRO A 25 -7.73 -3.10 -3.73
N VAL A 26 -7.43 -4.16 -2.98
CA VAL A 26 -8.21 -5.40 -3.03
C VAL A 26 -9.56 -5.03 -2.43
N ALA A 27 -10.36 -4.26 -3.16
CA ALA A 27 -11.79 -4.27 -3.00
C ALA A 27 -12.19 -5.70 -3.38
N ALA A 28 -12.73 -6.42 -2.41
CA ALA A 28 -13.21 -7.78 -2.58
C ALA A 28 -13.98 -7.89 -3.91
N GLN A 29 -13.38 -8.58 -4.89
CA GLN A 29 -14.12 -9.04 -6.06
C GLN A 29 -15.01 -10.17 -5.57
N GLU A 30 -16.23 -9.82 -5.15
CA GLU A 30 -17.33 -10.75 -5.23
C GLU A 30 -17.43 -11.28 -6.68
N SER A 31 -17.62 -12.59 -6.81
CA SER A 31 -18.17 -13.28 -7.98
C SER A 31 -17.27 -13.86 -9.07
N VAL A 32 -15.94 -13.98 -8.92
CA VAL A 32 -15.14 -14.84 -9.84
C VAL A 32 -14.16 -15.75 -9.08
N LEU A 33 -14.61 -16.37 -7.99
CA LEU A 33 -13.90 -17.51 -7.43
C LEU A 33 -14.48 -18.80 -8.04
N PRO A 34 -13.66 -19.65 -8.70
CA PRO A 34 -14.10 -20.95 -9.19
C PRO A 34 -14.58 -21.82 -8.02
N ASP A 35 -15.64 -22.62 -8.23
CA ASP A 35 -16.33 -23.43 -7.21
C ASP A 35 -15.41 -24.36 -6.38
N GLU A 36 -14.22 -24.67 -6.92
CA GLU A 36 -13.16 -25.42 -6.24
C GLU A 36 -12.60 -24.69 -5.01
N LEU A 37 -12.44 -23.36 -5.06
CA LEU A 37 -11.92 -22.58 -3.93
C LEU A 37 -12.96 -22.44 -2.81
N ALA A 38 -14.25 -22.34 -3.15
CA ALA A 38 -15.34 -22.24 -2.17
C ALA A 38 -15.36 -23.44 -1.21
N ARG A 39 -15.11 -24.65 -1.72
CA ARG A 39 -15.06 -25.88 -0.91
C ARG A 39 -13.82 -25.97 -0.02
N ILE A 40 -12.72 -25.33 -0.40
CA ILE A 40 -11.49 -25.28 0.41
C ILE A 40 -11.65 -24.23 1.52
N ILE A 41 -12.35 -23.13 1.25
CA ILE A 41 -12.64 -22.08 2.22
C ILE A 41 -13.64 -22.58 3.29
N GLU A 42 -14.68 -23.33 2.91
CA GLU A 42 -15.62 -23.97 3.86
C GLU A 42 -14.98 -25.02 4.79
N ARG A 43 -13.83 -25.61 4.40
CA ARG A 43 -13.13 -26.63 5.20
C ARG A 43 -12.42 -26.02 6.41
N PHE A 44 -12.19 -24.70 6.44
CA PHE A 44 -11.54 -24.01 7.56
C PHE A 44 -12.58 -23.20 8.34
N PRO A 45 -12.88 -23.57 9.60
CA PRO A 45 -13.79 -22.81 10.44
C PRO A 45 -13.13 -21.45 10.73
N GLY A 46 -13.68 -20.39 10.14
CA GLY A 46 -13.28 -19.00 10.40
C GLY A 46 -12.85 -18.18 9.19
N GLY A 47 -12.76 -18.70 7.95
CA GLY A 47 -12.59 -17.91 6.71
C GLY A 47 -11.31 -17.05 6.55
N ALA A 48 -10.60 -16.78 7.64
CA ALA A 48 -9.53 -15.81 7.81
C ALA A 48 -8.13 -16.38 7.51
N GLY A 49 -7.97 -17.71 7.51
CA GLY A 49 -6.65 -18.33 7.60
C GLY A 49 -5.72 -18.17 6.38
N LEU A 50 -6.27 -18.05 5.17
CA LEU A 50 -5.43 -17.97 3.95
C LEU A 50 -5.22 -16.53 3.48
N VAL A 51 -6.26 -15.70 3.54
CA VAL A 51 -6.20 -14.32 3.04
C VAL A 51 -5.34 -13.47 3.98
N ASP A 52 -5.51 -13.59 5.30
CA ASP A 52 -4.71 -12.82 6.25
C ASP A 52 -3.23 -13.20 6.20
N PHE A 53 -2.95 -14.51 6.08
CA PHE A 53 -1.57 -14.98 5.92
C PHE A 53 -0.92 -14.45 4.63
N VAL A 54 -1.65 -14.44 3.50
CA VAL A 54 -1.12 -13.92 2.24
C VAL A 54 -0.90 -12.41 2.32
N THR A 55 -1.86 -11.68 2.91
CA THR A 55 -1.83 -10.21 2.96
C THR A 55 -0.70 -9.70 3.86
N ASP A 56 -0.50 -10.32 5.02
CA ASP A 56 0.58 -9.93 5.95
C ASP A 56 1.98 -10.22 5.39
N ASN A 57 2.17 -11.39 4.77
CA ASN A 57 3.46 -11.73 4.18
C ASN A 57 3.80 -10.84 2.97
N ILE A 58 2.80 -10.50 2.15
CA ILE A 58 2.99 -9.57 1.01
C ILE A 58 3.36 -8.18 1.53
N ARG A 59 2.65 -7.68 2.55
CA ARG A 59 2.93 -6.37 3.14
C ARG A 59 4.35 -6.31 3.71
N LEU A 60 4.78 -7.38 4.40
CA LEU A 60 6.13 -7.48 4.94
C LEU A 60 7.18 -7.49 3.81
N LEU A 61 6.98 -8.28 2.75
CA LEU A 61 7.89 -8.34 1.61
C LEU A 61 8.02 -6.98 0.90
N ILE A 62 6.90 -6.31 0.66
CA ILE A 62 6.89 -4.96 0.06
C ILE A 62 7.65 -3.98 0.96
N THR A 63 7.43 -4.02 2.27
CA THR A 63 8.11 -3.14 3.24
C THR A 63 9.62 -3.38 3.27
N VAL A 64 10.05 -4.64 3.31
CA VAL A 64 11.47 -5.02 3.29
C VAL A 64 12.13 -4.57 1.98
N MET A 65 11.46 -4.78 0.84
CA MET A 65 11.95 -4.32 -0.46
C MET A 65 12.10 -2.79 -0.49
N TRP A 66 11.15 -2.05 0.07
CA TRP A 66 11.20 -0.59 0.13
C TRP A 66 12.38 -0.10 0.97
N ILE A 67 12.61 -0.69 2.15
CA ILE A 67 13.77 -0.38 3.00
C ILE A 67 15.08 -0.65 2.27
N ALA A 68 15.18 -1.80 1.57
CA ALA A 68 16.37 -2.13 0.80
C ALA A 68 16.64 -1.12 -0.33
N LEU A 69 15.59 -0.64 -1.00
CA LEU A 69 15.68 0.38 -2.04
C LEU A 69 16.17 1.73 -1.48
N VAL A 70 15.66 2.14 -0.31
CA VAL A 70 16.12 3.36 0.37
C VAL A 70 17.59 3.25 0.78
N LEU A 71 18.00 2.12 1.36
CA LEU A 71 19.40 1.85 1.71
C LEU A 71 20.33 1.93 0.50
N ALA A 72 19.97 1.28 -0.61
CA ALA A 72 20.74 1.32 -1.85
C ALA A 72 20.88 2.76 -2.39
N SER A 73 19.80 3.55 -2.30
CA SER A 73 19.80 4.97 -2.69
C SER A 73 20.79 5.80 -1.86
N VAL A 74 20.78 5.64 -0.53
CA VAL A 74 21.70 6.37 0.38
C VAL A 74 23.16 5.99 0.10
N ILE A 75 23.47 4.70 -0.10
CA ILE A 75 24.82 4.25 -0.43
C ILE A 75 25.30 4.88 -1.74
N TYR A 76 24.46 4.89 -2.76
CA TYR A 76 24.80 5.47 -4.06
C TYR A 76 25.04 6.98 -3.97
N ALA A 77 24.20 7.69 -3.21
CA ALA A 77 24.38 9.11 -2.92
C ALA A 77 25.71 9.39 -2.18
N GLY A 78 26.06 8.56 -1.19
CA GLY A 78 27.32 8.64 -0.47
C GLY A 78 28.54 8.49 -1.39
N ILE A 79 28.55 7.48 -2.26
CA ILE A 79 29.64 7.27 -3.23
C ILE A 79 29.78 8.46 -4.18
N ALA A 80 28.66 9.03 -4.65
CA ALA A 80 28.68 10.21 -5.49
C ALA A 80 29.23 11.45 -4.76
N ALA A 81 28.85 11.65 -3.51
CA ALA A 81 29.36 12.74 -2.67
C ALA A 81 30.88 12.62 -2.43
N PHE A 82 31.38 11.41 -2.12
CA PHE A 82 32.83 11.19 -1.99
C PHE A 82 33.59 11.47 -3.29
N LYS A 83 33.05 11.04 -4.43
CA LYS A 83 33.64 11.39 -5.74
C LYS A 83 33.66 12.90 -5.99
N TYR A 84 32.61 13.61 -5.60
CA TYR A 84 32.56 15.06 -5.73
C TYR A 84 33.67 15.75 -4.92
N VAL A 85 33.85 15.39 -3.66
CA VAL A 85 34.89 16.00 -2.78
C VAL A 85 36.30 15.67 -3.27
N THR A 86 36.53 14.44 -3.74
CA THR A 86 37.85 14.01 -4.24
C THR A 86 38.21 14.56 -5.62
N SER A 87 37.31 15.29 -6.30
CA SER A 87 37.53 15.80 -7.66
C SER A 87 38.50 16.98 -7.76
N GLN A 88 38.91 17.60 -6.64
CA GLN A 88 39.96 18.63 -6.53
C GLN A 88 39.96 19.76 -7.60
N GLY A 89 38.81 20.09 -8.19
CA GLY A 89 38.70 21.18 -9.16
C GLY A 89 38.95 20.81 -10.63
N ASP A 90 39.05 19.52 -10.98
CA ASP A 90 39.08 19.10 -12.38
C ASP A 90 37.72 19.37 -13.05
N ALA A 91 37.68 20.36 -13.95
CA ALA A 91 36.45 20.86 -14.58
C ALA A 91 35.65 19.76 -15.30
N GLY A 92 36.32 18.73 -15.83
CA GLY A 92 35.64 17.61 -16.49
C GLY A 92 34.84 16.73 -15.52
N LYS A 93 35.28 16.63 -14.26
CA LYS A 93 34.61 15.85 -13.21
C LYS A 93 33.43 16.61 -12.59
N ILE A 94 33.51 17.94 -12.58
CA ILE A 94 32.46 18.82 -12.05
C ILE A 94 31.20 18.79 -12.93
N GLU A 95 31.37 18.76 -14.26
CA GLU A 95 30.22 18.66 -15.19
C GLU A 95 29.47 17.33 -15.02
N GLU A 96 30.19 16.22 -14.81
CA GLU A 96 29.56 14.91 -14.59
C GLU A 96 28.82 14.85 -13.24
N ALA A 97 29.39 15.44 -12.19
CA ALA A 97 28.75 15.53 -10.88
C ALA A 97 27.48 16.40 -10.90
N GLN A 98 27.50 17.56 -11.56
CA GLN A 98 26.33 18.43 -11.68
C GLN A 98 25.18 17.75 -12.42
N LYS A 99 25.48 16.92 -13.41
CA LYS A 99 24.47 16.14 -14.13
C LYS A 99 23.81 15.08 -13.25
N ALA A 100 24.58 14.42 -12.39
CA ALA A 100 24.05 13.47 -11.42
C ALA A 100 23.14 14.17 -10.40
N VAL A 101 23.57 15.31 -9.87
CA VAL A 101 22.77 16.12 -8.93
C VAL A 101 21.47 16.62 -9.58
N LYS A 102 21.53 17.09 -10.83
CA LYS A 102 20.32 17.49 -11.57
C LYS A 102 19.34 16.33 -11.77
N ALA A 103 19.84 15.13 -12.04
CA ALA A 103 19.00 13.95 -12.16
C ALA A 103 18.28 13.60 -10.85
N ILE A 104 18.97 13.71 -9.71
CA ILE A 104 18.37 13.49 -8.38
C ILE A 104 17.25 14.51 -8.13
N TRP A 105 17.49 15.80 -8.39
CA TRP A 105 16.48 16.84 -8.24
C TRP A 105 15.26 16.65 -9.14
N MET A 106 15.45 16.19 -10.38
CA MET A 106 14.35 15.85 -11.28
C MET A 106 13.52 14.67 -10.74
N GLY A 107 14.16 13.67 -10.12
CA GLY A 107 13.48 12.55 -9.48
C GLY A 107 12.64 13.00 -8.27
N VAL A 108 13.20 13.84 -7.41
CA VAL A 108 12.48 14.42 -6.26
C VAL A 108 11.28 15.26 -6.73
N ALA A 109 11.48 16.10 -7.75
CA ALA A 109 10.38 16.89 -8.31
C ALA A 109 9.27 16.00 -8.89
N ALA A 110 9.62 14.93 -9.62
CA ALA A 110 8.66 13.97 -10.15
C ALA A 110 7.86 13.27 -9.03
N PHE A 111 8.49 12.95 -7.90
CA PHE A 111 7.82 12.37 -6.74
C PHE A 111 6.76 13.31 -6.16
N PHE A 112 7.07 14.59 -5.98
CA PHE A 112 6.08 15.58 -5.51
C PHE A 112 4.93 15.76 -6.50
N VAL A 113 5.22 15.83 -7.79
CA VAL A 113 4.18 15.92 -8.83
C VAL A 113 3.27 14.70 -8.81
N SER A 114 3.81 13.51 -8.57
CA SER A 114 3.01 12.28 -8.43
C SER A 114 2.06 12.33 -7.23
N ILE A 115 2.54 12.77 -6.06
CA ILE A 115 1.69 12.88 -4.86
C ILE A 115 0.57 13.90 -5.09
N ILE A 116 0.93 15.08 -5.59
CA ILE A 116 -0.04 16.14 -5.87
C ILE A 116 -1.05 15.67 -6.91
N GLY A 117 -0.59 14.97 -7.97
CA GLY A 117 -1.46 14.40 -9.00
C GLY A 117 -2.46 13.40 -8.42
N MET A 118 -2.02 12.51 -7.53
CA MET A 118 -2.91 11.56 -6.86
C MET A 118 -3.98 12.27 -6.02
N VAL A 119 -3.58 13.27 -5.22
CA VAL A 119 -4.52 14.06 -4.41
C VAL A 119 -5.54 14.79 -5.29
N VAL A 120 -5.11 15.36 -6.41
CA VAL A 120 -6.01 16.06 -7.35
C VAL A 120 -7.02 15.09 -7.97
N ILE A 121 -6.60 13.89 -8.36
CA ILE A 121 -7.51 12.88 -8.92
C ILE A 121 -8.57 12.49 -7.88
N VAL A 122 -8.15 12.21 -6.65
CA VAL A 122 -9.08 11.87 -5.55
C VAL A 122 -10.06 13.01 -5.26
N ALA A 123 -9.56 14.25 -5.24
CA ALA A 123 -10.37 15.44 -4.99
C ALA A 123 -11.42 15.69 -6.10
N ILE A 124 -11.06 15.49 -7.37
CA ILE A 124 -12.00 15.66 -8.49
C ILE A 124 -13.00 14.51 -8.56
N ALA A 125 -12.59 13.29 -8.22
CA ALA A 125 -13.45 12.11 -8.22
C ALA A 125 -14.54 12.13 -7.14
N GLY A 126 -14.60 13.16 -6.28
CA GLY A 126 -15.53 13.23 -5.15
C GLY A 126 -15.28 12.15 -4.09
N GLY A 127 -14.15 11.43 -4.20
CA GLY A 127 -13.72 10.47 -3.21
C GLY A 127 -13.26 11.22 -1.98
N SER A 128 -14.10 11.23 -0.94
CA SER A 128 -13.56 11.47 0.38
C SER A 128 -12.53 10.37 0.62
N LEU A 129 -11.31 10.72 1.08
CA LEU A 129 -10.28 9.74 1.47
C LEU A 129 -10.78 8.80 2.59
N ALA A 130 -11.93 9.10 3.18
CA ALA A 130 -12.74 8.14 3.89
C ALA A 130 -13.53 7.30 2.87
N THR A 131 -12.85 6.35 2.22
CA THR A 131 -13.47 5.03 2.18
C THR A 131 -13.57 4.63 3.63
N THR A 132 -14.70 4.91 4.28
CA THR A 132 -15.06 4.34 5.59
C THR A 132 -15.17 2.85 5.38
N VAL A 133 -14.02 2.18 5.36
CA VAL A 133 -13.96 0.74 5.38
C VAL A 133 -14.11 0.39 6.85
N TYR A 134 -15.31 -0.03 7.20
CA TYR A 134 -15.66 -0.46 8.53
C TYR A 134 -14.90 -1.75 8.85
N GLU A 135 -14.20 -1.79 9.97
CA GLU A 135 -13.42 -2.96 10.41
C GLU A 135 -14.31 -4.20 10.55
N THR A 136 -15.55 -3.99 10.97
CA THR A 136 -16.66 -4.96 10.97
C THR A 136 -16.87 -5.63 9.61
N CYS A 137 -16.82 -4.87 8.52
CA CYS A 137 -16.97 -5.37 7.16
C CYS A 137 -15.73 -6.12 6.64
N ILE A 138 -14.55 -5.79 7.15
CA ILE A 138 -13.31 -6.48 6.79
C ILE A 138 -13.26 -7.85 7.49
N LEU A 139 -13.59 -7.88 8.78
CA LEU A 139 -13.49 -9.08 9.61
C LEU A 139 -14.69 -10.01 9.45
N ALA A 140 -15.89 -9.45 9.21
CA ALA A 140 -17.13 -10.21 9.09
C ALA A 140 -18.04 -9.62 7.99
N SER A 141 -17.63 -9.79 6.73
CA SER A 141 -18.31 -9.24 5.55
C SER A 141 -19.74 -9.77 5.31
N GLY A 142 -20.11 -10.90 5.92
CA GLY A 142 -21.46 -11.48 5.85
C GLY A 142 -22.34 -11.20 7.08
N SER A 143 -21.89 -10.32 7.99
CA SER A 143 -22.64 -10.00 9.20
C SER A 143 -23.67 -8.89 8.96
N GLU A 144 -24.79 -8.94 9.69
CA GLU A 144 -25.79 -7.87 9.66
C GLU A 144 -25.20 -6.50 10.05
N GLY A 145 -24.15 -6.48 10.89
CA GLY A 145 -23.42 -5.26 11.22
C GLY A 145 -22.74 -4.62 10.01
N CYS A 146 -22.15 -5.43 9.12
CA CYS A 146 -21.56 -4.90 7.90
C CYS A 146 -22.63 -4.31 6.96
N ASP A 147 -23.78 -4.97 6.82
CA ASP A 147 -24.90 -4.45 6.03
C ASP A 147 -25.40 -3.11 6.58
N VAL A 148 -25.57 -3.01 7.91
CA VAL A 148 -25.97 -1.75 8.57
C VAL A 148 -24.90 -0.67 8.42
N CYS A 149 -23.61 -1.03 8.52
CA CYS A 149 -22.51 -0.10 8.29
C CYS A 149 -22.49 0.45 6.86
N ASN A 150 -22.72 -0.40 5.85
CA ASN A 150 -22.74 0.02 4.46
C ASN A 150 -23.98 0.85 4.09
N GLU A 151 -25.14 0.52 4.67
CA GLU A 151 -26.40 1.22 4.38
C GLU A 151 -26.55 2.53 5.15
N GLN A 152 -26.18 2.54 6.44
CA GLN A 152 -26.49 3.64 7.37
C GLN A 152 -25.26 4.38 7.87
N GLY A 153 -24.07 3.78 7.78
CA GLY A 153 -22.83 4.30 8.37
C GLY A 153 -22.80 4.20 9.90
N ILE A 154 -21.81 4.81 10.54
CA ILE A 154 -21.73 4.89 12.00
C ILE A 154 -22.71 5.97 12.49
N VAL A 155 -23.79 5.54 13.14
CA VAL A 155 -24.82 6.41 13.72
C VAL A 155 -25.01 6.00 15.17
N GLU A 156 -25.08 6.97 16.08
CA GLU A 156 -25.15 6.74 17.52
C GLU A 156 -26.31 5.77 17.88
N GLY A 157 -25.98 4.66 18.52
CA GLY A 157 -26.89 3.60 18.95
C GLY A 157 -27.28 2.59 17.86
N ASN A 158 -26.66 2.63 16.68
CA ASN A 158 -26.88 1.63 15.64
C ASN A 158 -25.94 0.43 15.79
N LEU A 159 -26.26 -0.64 15.06
CA LEU A 159 -25.50 -1.88 15.11
C LEU A 159 -24.07 -1.71 14.57
N CYS A 160 -23.86 -0.78 13.65
CA CYS A 160 -22.54 -0.51 13.09
C CYS A 160 -21.58 0.03 14.16
N GLU A 161 -21.99 1.07 14.90
CA GLU A 161 -21.20 1.66 15.99
C GLU A 161 -20.87 0.61 17.06
N TYR A 162 -21.88 -0.15 17.49
CA TYR A 162 -21.72 -1.20 18.49
C TYR A 162 -20.63 -2.21 18.09
N CYS A 163 -20.60 -2.57 16.81
CA CYS A 163 -19.68 -3.58 16.33
C CYS A 163 -18.29 -3.05 16.01
N GLU A 164 -18.16 -1.84 15.47
CA GLU A 164 -16.86 -1.18 15.28
C GLU A 164 -16.15 -1.02 16.63
N ASP A 165 -16.87 -0.56 17.66
CA ASP A 165 -16.32 -0.43 19.01
C ASP A 165 -15.88 -1.78 19.59
N GLU A 166 -16.62 -2.86 19.31
CA GLU A 166 -16.27 -4.17 19.81
C GLU A 166 -15.07 -4.79 19.10
N TYR A 167 -14.86 -4.52 17.82
CA TYR A 167 -13.67 -4.99 17.09
C TYR A 167 -12.40 -4.22 17.50
N ASP A 168 -12.48 -2.91 17.74
CA ASP A 168 -11.35 -2.10 18.22
C ASP A 168 -10.87 -2.59 19.61
N ILE A 169 -11.80 -2.94 20.49
CA ILE A 169 -11.48 -3.50 21.82
C ILE A 169 -10.93 -4.94 21.72
N LYS A 170 -11.37 -5.73 20.75
CA LYS A 170 -10.97 -7.15 20.57
C LYS A 170 -9.59 -7.32 19.94
N ALA A 171 -9.11 -6.36 19.15
CA ALA A 171 -7.71 -6.34 18.70
C ALA A 171 -6.68 -6.41 19.86
N ILE A 172 -7.11 -6.09 21.09
CA ILE A 172 -6.28 -6.09 22.30
C ILE A 172 -6.41 -7.39 23.13
N ARG A 173 -7.50 -8.17 22.99
CA ARG A 173 -7.80 -9.31 23.90
C ARG A 173 -8.18 -10.57 23.11
N SER A 174 -7.32 -11.58 23.12
CA SER A 174 -7.42 -12.83 22.35
C SER A 174 -8.49 -13.84 22.85
N GLU A 175 -9.62 -13.38 23.38
CA GLU A 175 -10.64 -14.26 23.99
C GLU A 175 -12.04 -14.03 23.43
N TYR A 176 -12.44 -14.94 22.53
CA TYR A 176 -13.75 -15.60 22.38
C TYR A 176 -15.06 -14.83 22.07
N GLN A 177 -15.75 -15.40 21.07
CA GLN A 177 -17.15 -15.36 20.58
C GLN A 177 -17.95 -14.04 20.61
N VAL A 178 -18.12 -13.48 19.42
CA VAL A 178 -19.13 -12.44 19.12
C VAL A 178 -20.41 -13.05 18.54
N ASP A 179 -21.54 -12.84 19.20
CA ASP A 179 -22.90 -12.78 18.65
C ASP A 179 -23.74 -12.01 19.70
N ALA A 180 -24.64 -11.09 19.36
CA ALA A 180 -25.63 -11.16 18.30
C ALA A 180 -25.52 -9.97 17.32
N ARG A 181 -25.46 -10.32 16.03
CA ARG A 181 -25.52 -9.45 14.85
C ARG A 181 -24.23 -8.75 14.41
N CYS A 182 -23.09 -9.20 14.91
CA CYS A 182 -21.76 -9.03 14.28
C CYS A 182 -20.95 -10.32 14.39
N SER A 183 -21.50 -11.37 13.78
CA SER A 183 -21.09 -12.78 13.95
C SER A 183 -19.64 -13.07 13.54
N ASN A 184 -19.03 -14.02 14.27
CA ASN A 184 -17.74 -14.67 13.97
C ASN A 184 -17.75 -15.48 12.68
#